data_AF-A0A2S5DA94-F1
#
_entry.id   AF-A0A2S5DA94-F1
#
_cell.length_a   1.000
_cell.length_b   1.000
_cell.length_c   1.000
_cell.angle_alpha   90.00
_cell.angle_beta   90.00
_cell.angle_gamma   90.00
#
_symmetry.space_group_name_H-M   'P 1'
#
loop_
_entity.id
_entity.type
_entity.pdbx_description
1 polymer ?
#
loop_
_entity_poly.entity_id
_entity_poly.type
_entity_poly.pdbx_seq_one_letter_code
_entity_poly.pdbx_strand_id
1 'polypeptide(L)'
;PARTRFLSAPTPAQAPTLEPIAIVGISADLPGAPDFASLWPALRDGLDAIRDIPDSRWDWDALFGDPLRETNKTNARRAGLIDAMEAFDPLFFGISPREAEAMDPQQRLLMTHVWKVIEDAGYNPHSLAGSDTALFIGTGPSGYASLLDR
;
A
#
# COMPACT_ATOMS: atom_id res chain seq x y z
N PRO A 1 1.26 -54.57 -51.27
CA PRO A 1 1.88 -53.29 -50.86
C PRO A 1 1.05 -52.59 -49.77
N ALA A 2 1.46 -52.71 -48.51
CA ALA A 2 0.79 -52.08 -47.38
C ALA A 2 1.24 -50.60 -47.26
N ARG A 3 0.28 -49.67 -47.28
CA ARG A 3 0.55 -48.23 -47.05
C ARG A 3 0.66 -47.97 -45.55
N THR A 4 1.87 -47.70 -45.08
CA THR A 4 2.12 -47.19 -43.73
C THR A 4 1.43 -45.83 -43.58
N ARG A 5 0.39 -45.76 -42.72
CA ARG A 5 -0.15 -44.49 -42.24
C ARG A 5 0.87 -43.90 -41.27
N PHE A 6 1.48 -42.78 -41.65
CA PHE A 6 2.22 -41.96 -40.70
C PHE A 6 1.21 -41.31 -39.75
N LEU A 7 1.34 -41.59 -38.45
CA LEU A 7 0.67 -40.83 -37.40
C LEU A 7 1.30 -39.44 -37.38
N SER A 8 0.52 -38.39 -37.61
CA SER A 8 0.97 -37.02 -37.43
C SER A 8 1.40 -36.83 -35.97
N ALA A 9 2.61 -36.30 -35.77
CA ALA A 9 3.06 -35.90 -34.43
C ALA A 9 2.10 -34.86 -33.84
N PRO A 10 1.85 -34.87 -32.52
CA PRO A 10 1.08 -33.82 -31.88
C PRO A 10 1.75 -32.47 -32.15
N THR A 11 0.98 -31.51 -32.66
CA THR A 11 1.42 -30.11 -32.78
C THR A 11 1.93 -29.67 -31.41
N PRO A 12 3.14 -29.10 -31.29
CA PRO A 12 3.61 -28.58 -30.01
C PRO A 12 2.57 -27.58 -29.51
N ALA A 13 2.08 -27.79 -28.27
CA ALA A 13 1.22 -26.83 -27.60
C ALA A 13 1.94 -25.49 -27.61
N GLN A 14 1.31 -24.49 -28.24
CA GLN A 14 1.84 -23.14 -28.32
C GLN A 14 2.08 -22.66 -26.89
N ALA A 15 3.32 -22.27 -26.57
CA ALA A 15 3.64 -21.69 -25.27
C ALA A 15 2.65 -20.53 -25.02
N PRO A 16 2.10 -20.39 -23.80
CA PRO A 16 1.14 -19.34 -23.51
C PRO A 16 1.76 -18.00 -23.92
N THR A 17 1.12 -17.32 -24.86
CA THR A 17 1.53 -15.97 -25.25
C THR A 17 1.28 -15.09 -24.04
N LEU A 18 2.34 -14.59 -23.41
CA LEU A 18 2.22 -13.63 -22.31
C LEU A 18 1.51 -12.39 -22.84
N GLU A 19 0.27 -12.19 -22.39
CA GLU A 19 -0.48 -10.99 -22.69
C GLU A 19 0.11 -9.81 -21.90
N PRO A 20 0.41 -8.67 -22.55
CA PRO A 20 0.87 -7.47 -21.85
C PRO A 20 -0.18 -6.99 -20.84
N ILE A 21 0.26 -6.58 -19.65
CA ILE A 21 -0.59 -6.03 -18.60
C ILE A 21 -0.47 -4.51 -18.58
N ALA A 22 -1.60 -3.82 -18.65
CA ALA A 22 -1.68 -2.37 -18.55
C ALA A 22 -1.89 -1.92 -17.10
N ILE A 23 -1.18 -0.86 -16.69
CA ILE A 23 -1.50 -0.11 -15.47
C ILE A 23 -2.47 0.98 -15.89
N VAL A 24 -3.71 0.89 -15.45
CA VAL A 24 -4.80 1.79 -15.87
C VAL A 24 -5.21 2.81 -14.82
N GLY A 25 -4.71 2.68 -13.59
CA GLY A 25 -4.87 3.68 -12.55
C GLY A 25 -3.78 3.57 -11.49
N ILE A 26 -3.54 4.65 -10.75
CA ILE A 26 -2.54 4.74 -9.71
C ILE A 26 -3.02 5.62 -8.55
N SER A 27 -2.62 5.25 -7.33
CA SER A 27 -2.83 6.07 -6.14
C SER A 27 -1.64 5.89 -5.21
N ALA A 28 -1.13 6.99 -4.66
CA ALA A 28 0.00 6.99 -3.76
C ALA A 28 -0.13 8.15 -2.77
N ASP A 29 0.27 7.90 -1.53
CA ASP A 29 0.56 8.92 -0.52
C ASP A 29 1.96 8.60 0.01
N LEU A 30 2.87 9.54 -0.16
CA LEU A 30 4.29 9.38 0.09
C LEU A 30 4.79 10.60 0.90
N PRO A 31 5.89 10.46 1.66
CA PRO A 31 6.48 11.59 2.36
C PRO A 31 6.73 12.78 1.41
N GLY A 32 6.15 13.93 1.72
CA GLY A 32 6.26 15.15 0.90
C GLY A 32 5.44 15.14 -0.41
N ALA A 33 4.64 14.11 -0.67
CA ALA A 33 3.78 13.98 -1.83
C ALA A 33 2.47 13.27 -1.45
N PRO A 34 1.45 14.01 -0.99
CA PRO A 34 0.20 13.44 -0.44
C PRO A 34 -0.71 12.81 -1.52
N ASP A 35 -0.37 13.00 -2.79
CA ASP A 35 -1.02 12.39 -3.92
C ASP A 35 -0.02 12.11 -5.05
N PHE A 36 -0.45 11.30 -6.03
CA PHE A 36 0.39 10.91 -7.15
C PHE A 36 0.78 12.12 -8.03
N ALA A 37 -0.08 13.13 -8.15
CA ALA A 37 0.22 14.33 -8.94
C ALA A 37 1.37 15.15 -8.34
N SER A 38 1.50 15.14 -7.01
CA SER A 38 2.54 15.82 -6.24
C SER A 38 3.89 15.09 -6.27
N LEU A 39 3.90 13.79 -6.58
CA LEU A 39 5.12 12.98 -6.61
C LEU A 39 6.11 13.47 -7.67
N TRP A 40 5.65 13.75 -8.88
CA TRP A 40 6.55 14.15 -9.96
C TRP A 40 7.26 15.49 -9.71
N PRO A 41 6.57 16.58 -9.29
CA PRO A 41 7.23 17.79 -8.83
C PRO A 41 8.26 17.54 -7.73
N ALA A 42 7.92 16.76 -6.70
CA ALA A 42 8.82 16.45 -5.59
C ALA A 42 10.11 15.75 -6.07
N LEU A 43 9.99 14.76 -6.95
CA LEU A 43 11.14 14.06 -7.53
C LEU A 43 11.98 14.95 -8.44
N ARG A 44 11.32 15.71 -9.33
CA ARG A 44 11.97 16.63 -10.26
C ARG A 44 12.78 17.69 -9.51
N ASP A 45 12.23 18.21 -8.42
CA ASP A 45 12.82 19.29 -7.64
C ASP A 45 13.83 18.77 -6.58
N GLY A 46 13.99 17.44 -6.46
CA GLY A 46 14.94 16.81 -5.55
C GLY A 46 14.59 17.00 -4.06
N LEU A 47 13.29 17.00 -3.74
CA LEU A 47 12.81 17.24 -2.39
C LEU A 47 13.32 16.18 -1.40
N ASP A 48 13.99 16.62 -0.32
CA ASP A 48 14.25 15.79 0.86
C ASP A 48 13.02 15.83 1.80
N ALA A 49 12.26 14.74 1.81
CA ALA A 49 11.07 14.59 2.64
C ALA A 49 11.35 13.99 4.03
N ILE A 50 12.62 13.79 4.41
CA ILE A 50 12.99 13.27 5.71
C ILE A 50 12.87 14.37 6.76
N ARG A 51 12.00 14.18 7.74
CA ARG A 51 11.77 15.13 8.85
C ARG A 51 11.93 14.45 10.21
N ASP A 52 12.00 15.25 11.25
CA ASP A 52 11.96 14.74 12.63
C ASP A 52 10.63 14.06 12.89
N ILE A 53 10.68 12.92 13.58
CA ILE A 53 9.47 12.21 13.98
C ILE A 53 8.79 13.01 15.10
N PRO A 54 7.48 13.34 14.98
CA PRO A 54 6.77 14.14 15.97
C PRO A 54 6.79 13.53 17.38
N ASP A 55 6.87 14.39 18.40
CA ASP A 55 6.81 13.98 19.81
C ASP A 55 5.43 13.36 20.16
N SER A 56 4.40 13.60 19.35
CA SER A 56 3.10 12.92 19.48
C SER A 56 3.16 11.41 19.19
N ARG A 57 4.19 10.93 18.48
CA ARG A 57 4.38 9.51 18.19
C ARG A 57 5.20 8.80 19.26
N TRP A 58 6.21 9.48 19.81
CA TRP A 58 7.17 8.88 20.73
C TRP A 58 7.66 9.88 21.76
N ASP A 59 7.86 9.41 22.99
CA ASP A 59 8.63 10.15 24.00
C ASP A 59 10.13 10.00 23.70
N TRP A 60 10.69 11.02 23.04
CA TRP A 60 12.10 11.01 22.65
C TRP A 60 13.07 11.16 23.82
N ASP A 61 12.66 11.78 24.94
CA ASP A 61 13.50 11.86 26.14
C ASP A 61 13.71 10.45 26.73
N ALA A 62 12.67 9.61 26.67
CA ALA A 62 12.76 8.22 27.08
C ALA A 62 13.53 7.32 26.10
N LEU A 63 13.56 7.63 24.81
CA LEU A 63 14.05 6.72 23.76
C LEU A 63 15.40 7.10 23.14
N PHE A 64 15.82 8.36 23.22
CA PHE A 64 17.05 8.81 22.58
C PHE A 64 18.30 8.32 23.33
N GLY A 65 19.30 7.79 22.62
CA GLY A 65 20.57 7.31 23.17
C GLY A 65 21.39 6.49 22.15
N ASP A 66 22.54 5.93 22.57
CA ASP A 66 23.39 5.08 21.72
C ASP A 66 22.88 3.63 21.69
N PRO A 67 22.29 3.14 20.58
CA PRO A 67 21.75 1.78 20.51
C PRO A 67 22.83 0.68 20.65
N LEU A 68 24.11 1.00 20.45
CA LEU A 68 25.22 0.04 20.60
C LEU A 68 25.68 -0.11 22.06
N ARG A 69 25.31 0.84 22.92
CA ARG A 69 25.76 0.89 24.32
C ARG A 69 24.63 0.81 25.33
N GLU A 70 23.44 1.27 24.96
CA GLU A 70 22.30 1.41 25.83
C GLU A 70 21.13 0.55 25.34
N THR A 71 20.59 -0.29 26.22
CA THR A 71 19.43 -1.13 25.90
C THR A 71 18.17 -0.29 25.71
N ASN A 72 17.36 -0.62 24.70
CA ASN A 72 16.10 0.06 24.36
C ASN A 72 16.24 1.56 24.02
N LYS A 73 17.42 1.98 23.54
CA LYS A 73 17.66 3.33 23.03
C LYS A 73 17.85 3.32 21.52
N THR A 74 17.60 4.46 20.89
CA THR A 74 17.86 4.69 19.46
C THR A 74 18.31 6.13 19.23
N ASN A 75 19.14 6.33 18.21
CA ASN A 75 19.52 7.66 17.72
C ASN A 75 18.83 8.01 16.39
N ALA A 76 17.98 7.13 15.86
CA ALA A 76 17.22 7.34 14.63
C ALA A 76 15.94 8.15 14.89
N ARG A 77 16.06 9.49 14.89
CA ARG A 77 14.94 10.42 15.14
C ARG A 77 14.26 10.95 13.87
N ARG A 78 14.83 10.68 12.69
CA ARG A 78 14.36 11.21 11.41
C ARG A 78 13.80 10.12 10.52
N ALA A 79 12.69 10.39 9.85
CA ALA A 79 12.02 9.46 8.96
C ALA A 79 11.23 10.19 7.85
N GLY A 80 10.93 9.46 6.77
CA GLY A 80 9.89 9.85 5.83
C GLY A 80 8.53 9.48 6.42
N LEU A 81 7.64 10.47 6.55
CA LEU A 81 6.34 10.30 7.19
C LEU A 81 5.26 10.82 6.26
N ILE A 82 4.27 9.99 5.95
CA ILE A 82 3.01 10.46 5.35
C ILE A 82 2.24 11.32 6.34
N ASP A 83 1.53 12.30 5.83
CA ASP A 83 0.67 13.16 6.65
C ASP A 83 -0.65 12.43 6.98
N ALA A 84 -1.32 12.84 8.06
CA ALA A 84 -2.66 12.37 8.39
C ALA A 84 -2.88 10.84 8.35
N MET A 85 -1.87 10.03 8.69
CA MET A 85 -1.93 8.55 8.74
C MET A 85 -3.12 7.99 9.54
N GLU A 86 -3.63 8.77 10.49
CA GLU A 86 -4.75 8.41 11.36
C GLU A 86 -6.13 8.80 10.78
N ALA A 87 -6.15 9.63 9.74
CA ALA A 87 -7.37 10.09 9.10
C ALA A 87 -8.04 8.97 8.30
N PHE A 88 -9.36 8.88 8.44
CA PHE A 88 -10.18 7.90 7.76
C PHE A 88 -11.63 8.40 7.74
N ASP A 89 -12.37 8.16 6.66
CA ASP A 89 -13.81 8.41 6.58
C ASP A 89 -14.55 7.08 6.78
N PRO A 90 -14.88 6.69 8.02
CA PRO A 90 -15.44 5.37 8.27
C PRO A 90 -16.86 5.22 7.74
N LEU A 91 -17.65 6.29 7.74
CA LEU A 91 -19.04 6.25 7.31
C LEU A 91 -19.15 6.02 5.79
N PHE A 92 -18.22 6.55 5.02
CA PHE A 92 -18.10 6.26 3.59
C PHE A 92 -17.98 4.76 3.31
N PHE A 93 -17.23 4.04 4.14
CA PHE A 93 -17.03 2.60 4.02
C PHE A 93 -18.06 1.76 4.80
N GLY A 94 -19.10 2.39 5.37
CA GLY A 94 -20.13 1.71 6.16
C GLY A 94 -19.63 1.15 7.50
N ILE A 95 -18.58 1.75 8.06
CA ILE A 95 -17.95 1.37 9.33
C ILE A 95 -18.35 2.38 10.40
N SER A 96 -18.66 1.93 11.62
CA SER A 96 -18.95 2.86 12.71
C SER A 96 -17.67 3.56 13.19
N PRO A 97 -17.74 4.81 13.67
CA PRO A 97 -16.56 5.50 14.21
C PRO A 97 -15.84 4.71 15.31
N ARG A 98 -16.60 4.01 16.15
CA ARG A 98 -16.07 3.16 17.21
C ARG A 98 -15.26 1.97 16.68
N GLU A 99 -15.73 1.32 15.61
CA GLU A 99 -14.97 0.24 14.98
C GLU A 99 -13.72 0.77 14.30
N ALA A 100 -13.81 1.94 13.66
CA ALA A 100 -12.70 2.57 12.96
C ALA A 100 -11.52 2.92 13.88
N GLU A 101 -11.78 3.31 15.13
CA GLU A 101 -10.74 3.53 16.14
C GLU A 101 -9.93 2.26 16.44
N ALA A 102 -10.56 1.08 16.38
CA ALA A 102 -9.89 -0.20 16.59
C ALA A 102 -9.19 -0.75 15.33
N MET A 103 -9.43 -0.16 14.15
CA MET A 103 -8.82 -0.62 12.91
C MET A 103 -7.35 -0.18 12.80
N ASP A 104 -6.50 -1.11 12.36
CA ASP A 104 -5.12 -0.80 12.00
C ASP A 104 -5.07 0.31 10.93
N PRO A 105 -4.28 1.38 11.11
CA PRO A 105 -4.10 2.42 10.10
C PRO A 105 -3.76 1.89 8.70
N GLN A 106 -3.04 0.76 8.58
CA GLN A 106 -2.75 0.15 7.28
C GLN A 106 -4.00 -0.34 6.56
N GLN A 107 -5.01 -0.86 7.29
CA GLN A 107 -6.29 -1.25 6.69
C GLN A 107 -7.08 -0.03 6.23
N ARG A 108 -7.10 1.03 7.04
CA ARG A 108 -7.77 2.30 6.71
C ARG A 108 -7.17 2.96 5.47
N LEU A 109 -5.83 3.02 5.40
CA LEU A 109 -5.10 3.52 4.24
C LEU A 109 -5.34 2.65 3.01
N LEU A 110 -5.29 1.32 3.16
CA LEU A 110 -5.56 0.39 2.08
C LEU A 110 -6.95 0.64 1.46
N MET A 111 -8.00 0.72 2.28
CA MET A 111 -9.36 0.96 1.79
C MET A 111 -9.46 2.29 1.03
N THR A 112 -8.82 3.34 1.57
CA THR A 112 -8.78 4.67 0.96
C THR A 112 -8.07 4.64 -0.40
N HIS A 113 -6.92 4.00 -0.50
CA HIS A 113 -6.14 3.96 -1.74
C HIS A 113 -6.71 3.01 -2.79
N VAL A 114 -7.33 1.90 -2.37
CA VAL A 114 -8.09 1.02 -3.28
C VAL A 114 -9.25 1.77 -3.90
N TRP A 115 -9.98 2.59 -3.13
CA TRP A 115 -11.03 3.42 -3.70
C TRP A 115 -10.48 4.44 -4.71
N LYS A 116 -9.46 5.21 -4.31
CA LYS A 116 -8.82 6.23 -5.16
C LYS A 116 -8.29 5.65 -6.47
N VAL A 117 -7.69 4.45 -6.46
CA VAL A 117 -7.13 3.85 -7.69
C VAL A 117 -8.21 3.37 -8.66
N ILE A 118 -9.38 2.94 -8.15
CA ILE A 118 -10.54 2.59 -8.97
C ILE A 118 -11.09 3.85 -9.66
N GLU A 119 -11.18 4.96 -8.93
CA GLU A 119 -11.60 6.25 -9.47
C GLU A 119 -10.62 6.80 -10.51
N ASP A 120 -9.30 6.75 -10.23
CA ASP A 120 -8.26 7.18 -11.17
C ASP A 120 -8.29 6.36 -12.47
N ALA A 121 -8.56 5.05 -12.36
CA ALA A 121 -8.77 4.18 -13.52
C ALA A 121 -10.08 4.44 -14.27
N GLY A 122 -10.96 5.31 -13.76
CA GLY A 122 -12.22 5.68 -14.39
C GLY A 122 -13.31 4.61 -14.31
N TYR A 123 -13.17 3.61 -13.41
CA TYR A 123 -14.17 2.57 -13.22
C TYR A 123 -15.26 3.03 -12.23
N ASN A 124 -16.49 2.56 -12.47
CA ASN A 124 -17.52 2.61 -11.45
C ASN A 124 -17.21 1.51 -10.39
N PRO A 125 -17.01 1.85 -9.10
CA PRO A 125 -16.71 0.84 -8.07
C PRO A 125 -17.76 -0.27 -8.00
N HIS A 126 -19.02 0.05 -8.26
CA HIS A 126 -20.10 -0.93 -8.27
C HIS A 126 -20.02 -1.92 -9.44
N SER A 127 -19.33 -1.60 -10.54
CA SER A 127 -19.17 -2.54 -11.66
C SER A 127 -18.17 -3.65 -11.37
N LEU A 128 -17.36 -3.52 -10.33
CA LEU A 128 -16.43 -4.57 -9.90
C LEU A 128 -17.10 -5.64 -9.03
N ALA A 129 -18.28 -5.35 -8.48
CA ALA A 129 -19.02 -6.31 -7.66
C ALA A 129 -19.41 -7.55 -8.49
N GLY A 130 -18.99 -8.73 -8.02
CA GLY A 130 -19.25 -10.00 -8.72
C GLY A 130 -18.35 -10.27 -9.93
N SER A 131 -17.36 -9.41 -10.20
CA SER A 131 -16.33 -9.65 -11.21
C SER A 131 -15.19 -10.53 -10.69
N ASP A 132 -14.39 -11.09 -11.59
CA ASP A 132 -13.16 -11.84 -11.27
C ASP A 132 -11.97 -10.89 -10.93
N THR A 133 -12.22 -9.83 -10.17
CA THR A 133 -11.19 -8.88 -9.74
C THR A 133 -10.49 -9.39 -8.49
N ALA A 134 -9.17 -9.52 -8.55
CA ALA A 134 -8.35 -9.95 -7.42
C ALA A 134 -7.59 -8.75 -6.80
N LEU A 135 -7.36 -8.81 -5.49
CA LEU A 135 -6.62 -7.81 -4.73
C LEU A 135 -5.38 -8.46 -4.09
N PHE A 136 -4.20 -7.95 -4.44
CA PHE A 136 -2.92 -8.42 -3.91
C PHE A 136 -2.21 -7.25 -3.22
N ILE A 137 -1.87 -7.41 -1.94
CA ILE A 137 -1.33 -6.34 -1.10
C ILE A 137 -0.16 -6.86 -0.28
N GLY A 138 0.94 -6.10 -0.28
CA GLY A 138 2.00 -6.25 0.71
C GLY A 138 1.68 -5.43 1.96
N THR A 139 1.33 -6.09 3.06
CA THR A 139 1.10 -5.46 4.36
C THR A 139 1.63 -6.37 5.47
N GLY A 140 1.93 -5.80 6.64
CA GLY A 140 2.42 -6.56 7.79
C GLY A 140 1.84 -6.05 9.10
N PRO A 141 2.24 -6.58 10.26
CA PRO A 141 1.87 -6.00 11.55
C PRO A 141 2.47 -4.59 11.70
N SER A 142 1.66 -3.59 12.04
CA SER A 142 2.12 -2.21 12.31
C SER A 142 2.54 -1.97 13.76
N GLY A 143 2.15 -2.87 14.67
CA GLY A 143 2.22 -2.64 16.11
C GLY A 143 0.99 -1.95 16.69
N TYR A 144 -0.01 -1.56 15.88
CA TYR A 144 -1.23 -0.86 16.36
C TYR A 144 -2.00 -1.64 17.43
N ALA A 145 -2.09 -2.97 17.30
CA ALA A 145 -2.74 -3.81 18.31
C ALA A 145 -2.15 -3.61 19.72
N SER A 146 -0.81 -3.44 19.83
CA SER A 146 -0.15 -3.20 21.12
C SER A 146 -0.46 -1.84 21.75
N LEU A 147 -0.98 -0.89 20.96
CA LEU A 147 -1.44 0.41 21.45
C LEU A 147 -2.86 0.34 22.01
N LEU A 148 -3.69 -0.58 21.51
CA LEU A 148 -5.06 -0.79 21.99
C LEU A 148 -5.10 -1.56 23.31
N ASP A 149 -4.08 -2.36 23.59
CA ASP A 149 -3.94 -3.16 24.82
C ASP A 149 -3.41 -2.32 26.02
N ARG A 150 -3.15 -1.03 25.84
CA ARG A 150 -2.70 -0.10 26.87
C ARG A 150 -3.85 0.68 27.48
#